data_AF-A0A553IJK4-F1
#
_entry.id   AF-A0A553IJK4-F1
#
_cell.length_a   1.000
_cell.length_b   1.000
_cell.length_c   1.000
_cell.angle_alpha   90.00
_cell.angle_beta   90.00
_cell.angle_gamma   90.00
#
_symmetry.space_group_name_H-M   'P 1'
#
loop_
_entity.id
_entity.type
_entity.pdbx_description
1 polymer ?
#
loop_
_entity_poly.entity_id
_entity_poly.type
_entity_poly.pdbx_seq_one_letter_code
_entity_poly.pdbx_strand_id
1 'polypeptide(L)'
;MYKNDYELIYLYRTTKSEEVISIIFQKYKPLILKNIYKFYIPSKDHDDFFQESLMTLLDCIHTFDESKNKTFTKYFELVLYRKFITLKDKSSKYVLIEKPELIKESYTPNYEVTNIDNLYLSPLEKHIYTMYFEDKLTIDTIALNLNKTQKSIKNAVYRIKVKLK
;
A
#
# COMPACT_ATOMS: atom_id res chain seq x y z
N MET A 1 32.80 6.47 15.42
CA MET A 1 33.27 5.07 15.36
C MET A 1 32.47 4.26 16.36
N TYR A 2 31.42 3.58 15.90
CA TYR A 2 30.69 2.55 16.64
C TYR A 2 30.42 1.44 15.62
N LYS A 3 31.08 0.29 15.75
CA LYS A 3 31.09 -0.71 14.67
C LYS A 3 30.10 -1.85 14.92
N ASN A 4 29.75 -2.16 16.16
CA ASN A 4 28.95 -3.34 16.49
C ASN A 4 27.57 -3.00 17.07
N ASP A 5 26.54 -3.79 16.72
CA ASP A 5 25.18 -3.65 17.27
C ASP A 5 25.15 -3.89 18.78
N TYR A 6 25.91 -4.85 19.29
CA TYR A 6 25.91 -5.20 20.72
C TYR A 6 26.40 -4.04 21.59
N GLU A 7 27.47 -3.36 21.17
CA GLU A 7 28.01 -2.18 21.87
C GLU A 7 27.00 -1.04 21.89
N LEU A 8 26.38 -0.74 20.75
CA LEU A 8 25.37 0.32 20.64
C LEU A 8 24.15 0.04 21.53
N ILE A 9 23.68 -1.21 21.54
CA ILE A 9 22.55 -1.65 22.37
C ILE A 9 22.91 -1.53 23.86
N TYR A 10 24.08 -2.04 24.27
CA TYR A 10 24.54 -1.94 25.65
C TYR A 10 24.66 -0.49 26.09
N LEU A 11 25.30 0.35 25.27
CA LEU A 11 25.50 1.77 25.54
C LEU A 11 24.17 2.49 25.69
N TYR A 12 23.22 2.28 24.78
CA TYR A 12 21.89 2.88 24.88
C TYR A 12 21.13 2.38 26.11
N ARG A 13 21.17 1.08 26.41
CA ARG A 13 20.50 0.51 27.58
C ARG A 13 20.98 1.13 28.89
N THR A 14 22.28 1.46 28.97
CA THR A 14 22.93 2.02 30.15
C THR A 14 22.76 3.53 30.26
N THR A 15 22.99 4.24 29.15
CA THR A 15 23.06 5.71 29.14
C THR A 15 21.72 6.38 28.83
N LYS A 16 20.82 5.69 28.13
CA LYS A 16 19.61 6.27 27.52
C LYS A 16 19.90 7.51 26.65
N SER A 17 21.11 7.59 26.09
CA SER A 17 21.54 8.75 25.30
C SER A 17 20.79 8.87 23.97
N GLU A 18 20.27 10.08 23.72
CA GLU A 18 19.62 10.46 22.45
C GLU A 18 20.57 10.37 21.25
N GLU A 19 21.86 10.63 21.45
CA GLU A 19 22.87 10.52 20.41
C GLU A 19 23.06 9.07 19.97
N VAL A 20 23.06 8.14 20.94
CA VAL A 20 23.25 6.71 20.67
C VAL A 20 22.05 6.14 19.93
N ILE A 21 20.83 6.48 20.34
CA ILE A 21 19.62 6.02 19.62
C ILE A 21 19.55 6.62 18.22
N SER A 22 19.96 7.89 18.04
CA SER A 22 20.05 8.51 16.72
C SER A 22 21.01 7.76 15.79
N ILE A 23 22.16 7.32 16.31
CA ILE A 23 23.11 6.48 15.57
C ILE A 23 22.48 5.14 15.16
N ILE A 24 21.76 4.48 16.08
CA ILE A 24 21.10 3.21 15.78
C ILE A 24 19.99 3.41 14.72
N PHE A 25 19.17 4.45 14.85
CA PHE A 25 18.13 4.79 13.89
C PHE A 25 18.71 5.04 12.49
N GLN A 26 19.79 5.81 12.39
CA GLN A 26 20.46 6.04 11.11
C GLN A 26 21.04 4.75 10.52
N LYS A 27 21.61 3.87 11.35
CA LYS A 27 22.15 2.57 10.92
C LYS A 27 21.07 1.67 10.33
N TYR A 28 19.88 1.64 10.91
CA TYR A 28 18.79 0.74 10.51
C TYR A 28 17.81 1.34 9.50
N LYS A 29 17.85 2.66 9.27
CA LYS A 29 17.03 3.36 8.26
C LYS A 29 17.05 2.69 6.88
N PRO A 30 18.19 2.28 6.29
CA PRO A 30 18.20 1.62 4.98
C PRO A 30 17.45 0.28 4.98
N LEU A 31 17.55 -0.50 6.06
CA LEU A 31 16.84 -1.78 6.18
C LEU A 31 15.33 -1.56 6.26
N ILE A 32 14.89 -0.56 7.03
CA ILE A 32 13.48 -0.19 7.18
C ILE A 32 12.92 0.24 5.81
N LEU A 33 13.56 1.21 5.16
CA LEU A 33 13.12 1.71 3.86
C LEU A 33 13.04 0.59 2.82
N LYS A 34 14.07 -0.26 2.74
CA LYS A 34 14.07 -1.44 1.86
C LYS A 34 12.86 -2.35 2.10
N ASN A 35 12.49 -2.58 3.36
CA ASN A 35 11.32 -3.39 3.69
C ASN A 35 10.00 -2.68 3.33
N ILE A 36 9.89 -1.37 3.55
CA ILE A 36 8.69 -0.60 3.16
C ILE A 36 8.43 -0.74 1.66
N TYR A 37 9.48 -0.58 0.84
CA TYR A 37 9.36 -0.77 -0.61
C TYR A 37 9.04 -2.23 -0.99
N LYS A 38 9.69 -3.21 -0.34
CA LYS A 38 9.46 -4.64 -0.61
C LYS A 38 8.03 -5.09 -0.31
N PHE A 39 7.37 -4.45 0.65
CA PHE A 39 5.99 -4.77 1.03
C PHE A 39 4.92 -4.06 0.19
N TYR A 40 5.32 -3.29 -0.82
CA TYR A 40 4.43 -2.50 -1.69
C TYR A 40 3.49 -1.58 -0.88
N ILE A 41 4.02 -0.95 0.18
CA ILE A 41 3.25 -0.01 0.99
C ILE A 41 2.94 1.24 0.12
N PRO A 42 1.70 1.77 0.12
CA PRO A 42 1.37 3.01 -0.58
C PRO A 42 2.20 4.18 -0.07
N SER A 43 2.63 5.09 -0.95
CA SER A 43 3.49 6.22 -0.58
C SER A 43 2.91 7.08 0.54
N LYS A 44 1.58 7.24 0.60
CA LYS A 44 0.89 7.96 1.67
C LYS A 44 1.08 7.36 3.07
N ASP A 45 1.37 6.06 3.15
CA ASP A 45 1.53 5.33 4.41
C ASP A 45 3.03 5.10 4.73
N HIS A 46 3.95 5.58 3.89
CA HIS A 46 5.41 5.35 4.10
C HIS A 46 5.91 5.96 5.40
N ASP A 47 5.48 7.19 5.71
CA ASP A 47 5.90 7.89 6.93
C ASP A 47 5.39 7.18 8.19
N ASP A 48 4.13 6.74 8.18
CA ASP A 48 3.55 5.98 9.29
C ASP A 48 4.27 4.65 9.51
N PHE A 49 4.52 3.88 8.44
CA PHE A 49 5.26 2.63 8.53
C PHE A 49 6.70 2.87 8.98
N PHE A 50 7.34 3.95 8.53
CA PHE A 50 8.68 4.31 8.96
C PHE A 50 8.73 4.62 10.46
N GLN A 51 7.80 5.44 10.97
CA GLN A 51 7.70 5.75 12.39
C GLN A 51 7.42 4.50 13.24
N GLU A 52 6.46 3.67 12.84
CA GLU A 52 6.16 2.40 13.52
C GLU A 52 7.36 1.43 13.53
N SER A 53 8.18 1.48 12.48
CA SER A 53 9.43 0.71 12.40
C SER A 53 10.48 1.21 13.39
N LEU A 54 10.61 2.53 13.57
CA LEU A 54 11.52 3.12 14.56
C LEU A 54 11.08 2.79 15.99
N MET A 55 9.77 2.85 16.27
CA MET A 55 9.21 2.42 17.56
C MET A 55 9.50 0.93 17.80
N THR A 56 9.26 0.09 16.79
CA THR A 56 9.56 -1.34 16.86
C THR A 56 11.06 -1.61 17.06
N LEU A 57 11.93 -0.81 16.45
CA LEU A 57 13.38 -0.89 16.62
C LEU A 57 13.77 -0.56 18.06
N LEU A 58 13.19 0.50 18.63
CA LEU A 58 13.39 0.87 20.03
C LEU A 58 12.99 -0.26 20.98
N ASP A 59 11.81 -0.87 20.76
CA ASP A 59 11.37 -2.03 21.54
C ASP A 59 12.34 -3.19 21.41
N CYS A 60 12.80 -3.49 20.18
CA CYS A 60 13.78 -4.54 19.94
C CYS A 60 15.11 -4.28 20.67
N ILE A 61 15.56 -3.03 20.73
CA ILE A 61 16.75 -2.66 21.50
C ILE A 61 16.56 -2.98 22.98
N HIS A 62 15.35 -2.88 23.54
CA HIS A 62 15.08 -3.24 24.94
C HIS A 62 14.95 -4.75 25.17
N THR A 63 14.37 -5.49 24.23
CA THR A 63 14.03 -6.91 24.40
C THR A 63 15.04 -7.89 23.83
N PHE A 64 16.03 -7.42 23.06
CA PHE A 64 17.03 -8.29 22.45
C PHE A 64 17.87 -9.04 23.49
N ASP A 65 18.08 -10.32 23.23
CA ASP A 65 18.80 -11.25 24.09
C ASP A 65 19.85 -11.98 23.24
N GLU A 66 21.12 -11.69 23.52
CA GLU A 66 22.28 -12.21 22.80
C GLU A 66 22.47 -13.72 23.00
N SER A 67 21.95 -14.29 24.10
CA SER A 67 22.05 -15.73 24.38
C SER A 67 21.29 -16.60 23.37
N LYS A 68 20.36 -16.01 22.60
CA LYS A 68 19.52 -16.71 21.61
C LYS A 68 20.21 -16.97 20.27
N ASN A 69 21.54 -16.83 20.20
CA ASN A 69 22.40 -17.15 19.06
C ASN A 69 21.89 -16.58 17.70
N LYS A 70 21.40 -15.33 17.73
CA LYS A 70 20.89 -14.62 16.56
C LYS A 70 21.38 -13.19 16.58
N THR A 71 21.88 -12.70 15.45
CA THR A 71 22.32 -11.30 15.34
C THR A 71 21.15 -10.35 15.55
N PHE A 72 21.42 -9.19 16.14
CA PHE A 72 20.39 -8.16 16.36
C PHE A 72 19.68 -7.79 15.06
N THR A 73 20.41 -7.60 13.95
CA THR A 73 19.81 -7.33 12.64
C THR A 73 18.80 -8.39 12.22
N LYS A 74 19.12 -9.68 12.38
CA LYS A 74 18.19 -10.77 12.01
C LYS A 74 17.02 -10.88 12.97
N TYR A 75 17.21 -10.54 14.24
CA TYR A 75 16.13 -10.45 15.21
C TYR A 75 15.15 -9.33 14.82
N PHE A 76 15.66 -8.11 14.60
CA PHE A 76 14.87 -6.95 14.20
C PHE A 76 14.15 -7.18 12.86
N GLU A 77 14.83 -7.72 11.85
CA GLU A 77 14.22 -8.02 10.54
C GLU A 77 13.00 -8.96 10.66
N LEU A 78 13.06 -9.95 11.57
CA LEU A 78 11.93 -10.84 11.84
C LEU A 78 10.77 -10.11 12.53
N VAL A 79 11.05 -9.29 13.53
CA VAL A 79 10.02 -8.54 14.27
C VAL A 79 9.36 -7.50 13.35
N LEU A 80 10.17 -6.80 12.55
CA LEU A 80 9.71 -5.82 11.57
C LEU A 80 8.78 -6.45 10.53
N TYR A 81 9.13 -7.63 10.00
CA TYR A 81 8.27 -8.38 9.08
C TYR A 81 6.88 -8.67 9.67
N ARG A 82 6.83 -9.11 10.94
CA ARG A 82 5.56 -9.38 11.65
C ARG A 82 4.76 -8.10 11.91
N LYS A 83 5.45 -7.01 12.26
CA LYS A 83 4.84 -5.69 12.44
C LYS A 83 4.17 -5.22 11.16
N PHE A 84 4.81 -5.39 10.01
CA PHE A 84 4.27 -4.95 8.72
C PHE A 84 3.02 -5.71 8.30
N ILE A 85 2.98 -7.03 8.54
CA ILE A 85 1.76 -7.83 8.35
C ILE A 85 0.62 -7.24 9.20
N THR A 86 0.88 -7.01 10.49
CA THR A 86 -0.11 -6.48 11.43
C THR A 86 -0.61 -5.09 11.02
N LEU A 87 0.28 -4.19 10.60
CA LEU A 87 -0.08 -2.85 10.16
C LEU A 87 -0.89 -2.88 8.85
N LYS A 88 -0.51 -3.74 7.91
CA LYS A 88 -1.24 -3.91 6.64
C LYS A 88 -2.65 -4.43 6.87
N ASP A 89 -2.83 -5.39 7.78
CA ASP A 89 -4.14 -5.93 8.12
C ASP A 89 -5.04 -4.91 8.84
N LYS A 90 -4.44 -3.97 9.57
CA LYS A 90 -5.13 -2.85 10.24
C LYS A 90 -5.40 -1.66 9.32
N SER A 91 -4.72 -1.56 8.18
CA SER A 91 -4.96 -0.49 7.22
C SER A 91 -6.43 -0.50 6.79
N SER A 92 -7.03 0.68 6.68
CA SER A 92 -8.46 0.83 6.45
C SER A 92 -8.88 0.08 5.19
N LYS A 93 -9.57 -1.05 5.34
CA LYS A 93 -10.20 -1.79 4.24
C LYS A 93 -11.23 -0.94 3.49
N TYR A 94 -11.74 0.10 4.15
CA TYR A 94 -12.72 1.03 3.63
C TYR A 94 -12.17 2.45 3.72
N VAL A 95 -12.19 3.18 2.61
CA VAL A 95 -11.89 4.62 2.59
C VAL A 95 -13.16 5.35 2.98
N LEU A 96 -13.13 6.09 4.09
CA LEU A 96 -14.20 7.00 4.44
C LEU A 96 -14.11 8.22 3.53
N ILE A 97 -15.14 8.45 2.72
CA ILE A 97 -15.22 9.58 1.81
C ILE A 97 -16.22 10.56 2.42
N GLU A 98 -15.78 11.78 2.71
CA GLU A 98 -16.56 12.79 3.42
C GLU A 98 -17.87 13.20 2.71
N LYS A 99 -17.99 12.94 1.41
CA LYS A 99 -19.18 13.24 0.60
C LYS A 99 -19.49 12.10 -0.38
N PRO A 100 -20.04 10.96 0.08
CA PRO A 100 -20.35 9.81 -0.78
C PRO A 100 -21.44 10.13 -1.82
N GLU A 101 -22.18 11.22 -1.61
CA GLU A 101 -23.26 11.71 -2.45
C GLU A 101 -22.73 12.31 -3.77
N LEU A 102 -21.55 12.92 -3.74
CA LEU A 102 -20.85 13.40 -4.94
C LEU A 102 -20.32 12.25 -5.82
N ILE A 103 -20.25 11.03 -5.27
CA ILE A 103 -19.78 9.82 -5.95
C ILE A 103 -20.93 9.03 -6.57
N LYS A 104 -22.19 9.26 -6.17
CA LYS A 104 -23.36 8.61 -6.82
C LYS A 104 -23.42 8.92 -8.32
N GLU A 105 -22.82 10.01 -8.76
CA GLU A 105 -22.73 10.38 -10.19
C GLU A 105 -21.36 10.05 -10.82
N SER A 106 -20.34 9.69 -10.03
CA SER A 106 -19.02 9.30 -10.56
C SER A 106 -18.25 8.37 -9.59
N TYR A 107 -18.34 7.06 -9.81
CA TYR A 107 -17.39 6.10 -9.23
C TYR A 107 -16.69 5.34 -10.35
N THR A 108 -15.38 5.54 -10.51
CA THR A 108 -14.53 4.63 -11.29
C THR A 108 -13.23 4.31 -10.57
N PRO A 109 -12.85 3.02 -10.45
CA PRO A 109 -11.46 2.63 -10.19
C PRO A 109 -10.56 3.16 -11.30
N ASN A 110 -9.39 3.70 -10.95
CA ASN A 110 -8.37 4.11 -11.92
C ASN A 110 -7.91 2.88 -12.73
N TYR A 111 -8.23 2.87 -14.03
CA TYR A 111 -7.58 1.99 -14.99
C TYR A 111 -6.79 2.89 -15.94
N GLU A 112 -5.47 2.81 -15.88
CA GLU A 112 -4.61 3.36 -16.93
C GLU A 112 -4.87 2.55 -18.20
N VAL A 113 -5.52 3.15 -19.20
CA VAL A 113 -5.77 2.52 -20.50
C VAL A 113 -4.66 2.97 -21.45
N THR A 114 -3.75 2.07 -21.81
CA THR A 114 -2.51 2.41 -22.53
C THR A 114 -2.51 2.10 -24.03
N ASN A 115 -3.58 1.54 -24.63
CA ASN A 115 -3.64 1.39 -26.10
C ASN A 115 -5.08 1.11 -26.60
N ILE A 116 -5.68 2.08 -27.29
CA ILE A 116 -7.09 2.03 -27.75
C ILE A 116 -7.19 1.70 -29.26
N ASP A 117 -6.13 1.99 -30.03
CA ASP A 117 -6.24 2.08 -31.50
C ASP A 117 -6.41 0.73 -32.22
N ASN A 118 -6.19 -0.41 -31.53
CA ASN A 118 -6.29 -1.76 -32.11
C ASN A 118 -7.44 -2.62 -31.55
N LEU A 119 -8.39 -2.05 -30.81
CA LEU A 119 -9.44 -2.84 -30.17
C LEU A 119 -10.70 -3.01 -31.03
N TYR A 120 -10.97 -4.25 -31.48
CA TYR A 120 -12.23 -4.60 -32.14
C TYR A 120 -13.39 -4.67 -31.13
N LEU A 121 -14.04 -3.53 -30.93
CA LEU A 121 -15.28 -3.39 -30.17
C LEU A 121 -16.50 -3.40 -31.09
N SER A 122 -17.56 -4.09 -30.67
CA SER A 122 -18.86 -3.94 -31.35
C SER A 122 -19.39 -2.49 -31.21
N PRO A 123 -20.33 -2.05 -32.07
CA PRO A 123 -20.87 -0.68 -31.99
C PRO A 123 -21.43 -0.33 -30.60
N LEU A 124 -22.10 -1.29 -29.96
CA LEU A 124 -22.62 -1.14 -28.61
C LEU A 124 -21.49 -1.09 -27.56
N GLU A 125 -20.47 -1.94 -27.70
CA GLU A 125 -19.31 -1.91 -26.81
C GLU A 125 -18.51 -0.62 -26.94
N LYS A 126 -18.46 -0.01 -28.12
CA LYS A 126 -17.81 1.29 -28.34
C LYS A 126 -18.56 2.42 -27.63
N HIS A 127 -19.90 2.45 -27.71
CA HIS A 127 -20.71 3.40 -26.94
C HIS A 127 -20.56 3.20 -25.44
N ILE A 128 -20.63 1.95 -24.97
CA ILE A 128 -20.42 1.63 -23.55
C ILE A 128 -18.99 1.99 -23.13
N TYR A 129 -18.00 1.80 -24.01
CA TYR A 129 -16.62 2.17 -23.76
C TYR A 129 -16.50 3.67 -23.50
N THR A 130 -16.98 4.51 -24.43
CA THR A 130 -16.97 5.97 -24.27
C THR A 130 -17.71 6.38 -22.99
N MET A 131 -18.94 5.93 -22.80
CA MET A 131 -19.74 6.34 -21.64
C MET A 131 -19.14 5.88 -20.29
N TYR A 132 -18.53 4.70 -20.22
CA TYR A 132 -18.00 4.13 -18.96
C TYR A 132 -16.54 4.49 -18.69
N PHE A 133 -15.68 4.43 -19.72
CA PHE A 133 -14.23 4.62 -19.59
C PHE A 133 -13.79 6.05 -19.91
N GLU A 134 -14.47 6.78 -20.79
CA GLU A 134 -14.14 8.17 -21.13
C GLU A 134 -14.98 9.14 -20.30
N ASP A 135 -16.32 9.08 -20.42
CA ASP A 135 -17.28 9.98 -19.75
C ASP A 135 -17.53 9.64 -18.27
N LYS A 136 -17.02 8.49 -17.81
CA LYS A 136 -17.08 8.01 -16.41
C LYS A 136 -18.50 7.89 -15.83
N LEU A 137 -19.50 7.60 -16.66
CA LEU A 137 -20.89 7.41 -16.24
C LEU A 137 -21.09 6.09 -15.48
N THR A 138 -22.08 6.07 -14.57
CA THR A 138 -22.42 4.86 -13.82
C THR A 138 -23.11 3.81 -14.71
N ILE A 139 -23.02 2.54 -14.31
CA ILE A 139 -23.71 1.43 -14.99
C ILE A 139 -25.21 1.66 -15.06
N ASP A 140 -25.79 2.30 -14.04
CA ASP A 140 -27.22 2.56 -13.95
C ASP A 140 -27.62 3.66 -14.94
N THR A 141 -26.85 4.75 -14.99
CA THR A 141 -27.03 5.83 -15.98
C THR A 141 -26.86 5.31 -17.41
N ILE A 142 -25.85 4.48 -17.67
CA ILE A 142 -25.62 3.87 -18.99
C ILE A 142 -26.76 2.92 -19.36
N ALA A 143 -27.24 2.13 -18.41
CA ALA A 143 -28.37 1.22 -18.62
C ALA A 143 -29.64 1.99 -19.01
N LEU A 144 -29.92 3.11 -18.33
CA LEU A 144 -31.02 4.01 -18.68
C LEU A 144 -30.84 4.64 -20.06
N ASN A 145 -29.67 5.22 -20.35
CA ASN A 145 -29.39 5.90 -21.61
C ASN A 145 -29.45 4.96 -22.82
N LEU A 146 -28.99 3.71 -22.67
CA LEU A 146 -29.00 2.72 -23.76
C LEU A 146 -30.26 1.84 -23.77
N ASN A 147 -31.20 2.09 -22.86
CA ASN A 147 -32.40 1.28 -22.64
C ASN A 147 -32.07 -0.23 -22.54
N LYS A 148 -31.10 -0.56 -21.67
CA LYS A 148 -30.63 -1.92 -21.38
C LYS A 148 -30.73 -2.22 -19.90
N THR A 149 -30.61 -3.50 -19.55
CA THR A 149 -30.51 -3.90 -18.14
C THR A 149 -29.10 -3.66 -17.61
N GLN A 150 -28.98 -3.32 -16.32
CA GLN A 150 -27.68 -3.18 -15.65
C GLN A 150 -26.79 -4.43 -15.84
N LYS A 151 -27.38 -5.63 -15.87
CA LYS A 151 -26.67 -6.89 -16.12
C LYS A 151 -26.03 -6.93 -17.51
N SER A 152 -26.73 -6.44 -18.53
CA SER A 152 -26.21 -6.36 -19.90
C SER A 152 -25.01 -5.41 -19.99
N ILE A 153 -25.09 -4.24 -19.34
CA ILE A 153 -24.00 -3.26 -19.28
C ILE A 153 -22.79 -3.82 -18.51
N LYS A 154 -23.00 -4.45 -17.35
CA LYS A 154 -21.94 -5.14 -16.58
C LYS A 154 -21.19 -6.17 -17.43
N ASN A 155 -21.92 -7.00 -18.18
CA ASN A 155 -21.33 -8.01 -19.05
C ASN A 155 -20.52 -7.39 -20.21
N ALA A 156 -21.01 -6.29 -20.78
CA ALA A 156 -20.29 -5.57 -21.84
C ALA A 156 -19.01 -4.93 -21.32
N VAL A 157 -19.06 -4.23 -20.19
CA VAL A 157 -17.87 -3.66 -19.52
C VAL A 157 -16.85 -4.76 -19.21
N TYR A 158 -17.30 -5.92 -18.72
CA TYR A 158 -16.40 -7.06 -18.50
C TYR A 158 -15.69 -7.51 -19.78
N ARG A 159 -16.42 -7.69 -20.89
CA ARG A 159 -15.83 -8.07 -22.18
C ARG A 159 -14.83 -7.03 -22.69
N ILE A 160 -15.16 -5.75 -22.56
CA ILE A 160 -14.26 -4.64 -22.91
C ILE A 160 -12.98 -4.72 -22.08
N LYS A 161 -13.07 -4.92 -20.76
CA LYS A 161 -11.90 -5.09 -19.89
C LYS A 161 -11.03 -6.29 -20.27
N VAL A 162 -11.64 -7.41 -20.69
CA VAL A 162 -10.89 -8.58 -21.17
C VAL A 162 -10.15 -8.27 -22.45
N LYS A 163 -10.75 -7.49 -23.35
CA LYS A 163 -10.12 -7.07 -24.61
C LYS A 163 -8.99 -6.05 -24.42
N LEU A 164 -9.05 -5.23 -23.37
CA LEU A 164 -8.02 -4.23 -23.03
C LEU A 164 -6.75 -4.82 -22.39
N LYS A 165 -6.76 -6.10 -22.01
CA LYS A 165 -5.57 -6.82 -21.56
C LYS A 165 -4.77 -7.33 -22.75
#